data_AF-A0AAN4YYS3-F1
#
_entry.id   AF-A0AAN4YYS3-F1
#
_cell.length_a   1.000
_cell.length_b   1.000
_cell.length_c   1.000
_cell.angle_alpha   90.00
_cell.angle_beta   90.00
_cell.angle_gamma   90.00
#
_symmetry.space_group_name_H-M   'P 1'
#
loop_
_entity.id
_entity.type
_entity.pdbx_description
1 polymer ?
#
loop_
_entity_poly.entity_id
_entity_poly.type
_entity_poly.pdbx_seq_one_letter_code
_entity_poly.pdbx_strand_id
1 'polypeptide(L)'
;MQLLGGSKGGQYWSLVTVSHYIKKAREIAVNASGAGSPILSEDELARFLELAPPPLTGFPIRIDSRGGSGVNFRNEYDEKDPTTPLQFVYEAADCRLFWTAENYVFPESSWVAAADAMFGDASCVEESDGHHITP
;
A
#
# COMPACT_ATOMS: atom_id res chain seq x y z
N MET A 1 6.56 14.10 8.83
CA MET A 1 6.65 13.01 9.84
C MET A 1 5.93 11.79 9.26
N GLN A 2 6.61 10.67 8.98
CA GLN A 2 6.00 9.45 8.40
C GLN A 2 5.21 8.62 9.43
N LEU A 3 4.60 9.28 10.43
CA LEU A 3 4.24 8.64 11.69
C LEU A 3 2.87 7.96 11.73
N LEU A 4 2.22 7.78 10.58
CA LEU A 4 1.08 6.86 10.44
C LEU A 4 1.33 5.88 9.29
N GLY A 5 2.32 5.02 9.50
CA GLY A 5 2.28 3.59 9.13
C GLY A 5 2.14 3.20 7.66
N GLY A 6 2.33 4.10 6.70
CA GLY A 6 2.22 3.78 5.29
C GLY A 6 3.22 4.54 4.42
N SER A 7 3.73 3.89 3.37
CA SER A 7 4.33 4.60 2.25
C SER A 7 3.20 5.19 1.41
N LYS A 8 3.22 6.52 1.23
CA LYS A 8 2.25 7.21 0.37
C LYS A 8 2.34 6.63 -1.04
N GLY A 9 1.19 6.24 -1.60
CA GLY A 9 1.13 5.61 -2.92
C GLY A 9 1.49 4.12 -2.95
N GLY A 10 2.06 3.55 -1.88
CA GLY A 10 2.49 2.16 -1.85
C GLY A 10 1.37 1.16 -1.54
N GLN A 11 1.53 -0.06 -2.04
CA GLN A 11 0.72 -1.21 -1.62
C GLN A 11 1.58 -2.47 -1.57
N TYR A 12 1.88 -2.97 -0.38
CA TYR A 12 2.61 -4.22 -0.21
C TYR A 12 1.72 -5.42 -0.53
N TRP A 13 2.19 -6.30 -1.42
CA TRP A 13 1.63 -7.63 -1.65
C TRP A 13 2.69 -8.69 -1.39
N SER A 14 2.36 -9.66 -0.52
CA SER A 14 3.25 -10.81 -0.30
C SER A 14 3.35 -11.65 -1.58
N LEU A 15 4.51 -12.26 -1.80
CA LEU A 15 4.70 -13.16 -2.93
C LEU A 15 3.75 -14.36 -2.86
N VAL A 16 3.40 -14.82 -1.65
CA VAL A 16 2.40 -15.90 -1.44
C VAL A 16 1.05 -15.48 -1.99
N THR A 17 0.61 -14.26 -1.66
CA THR A 17 -0.64 -13.68 -2.16
C THR A 17 -0.63 -13.58 -3.69
N VAL A 18 0.44 -13.04 -4.27
CA VAL A 18 0.60 -12.92 -5.72
C VAL A 18 0.50 -14.31 -6.39
N SER A 19 1.24 -15.29 -5.87
CA SER A 19 1.23 -16.65 -6.44
C SER A 19 -0.12 -17.34 -6.31
N HIS A 20 -0.84 -17.13 -5.21
CA HIS A 20 -2.20 -17.62 -5.03
C HIS A 20 -3.13 -17.11 -6.14
N TYR A 21 -3.12 -15.80 -6.41
CA TYR A 21 -3.98 -15.22 -7.45
C TYR A 21 -3.61 -15.68 -8.85
N ILE A 22 -2.32 -15.82 -9.16
CA ILE A 22 -1.87 -16.32 -10.47
C ILE A 22 -2.30 -17.77 -10.67
N LYS A 23 -2.16 -18.61 -9.64
CA LYS A 23 -2.66 -19.99 -9.66
C LYS A 23 -4.17 -20.01 -9.91
N LYS A 24 -4.92 -19.17 -9.19
CA LYS A 24 -6.38 -19.12 -9.31
C LYS A 24 -6.82 -18.65 -10.71
N ALA A 25 -6.17 -17.62 -11.25
CA ALA A 25 -6.44 -17.12 -12.60
C ALA A 25 -6.19 -18.21 -13.64
N ARG A 26 -5.09 -18.97 -13.51
CA ARG A 26 -4.78 -20.11 -14.38
C ARG A 26 -5.83 -21.20 -14.31
N GLU A 27 -6.24 -21.60 -13.11
CA GLU A 27 -7.29 -22.60 -12.91
C GLU A 27 -8.60 -22.16 -13.59
N ILE A 28 -9.01 -20.91 -13.40
CA ILE A 28 -10.23 -20.36 -13.99
C ILE A 28 -10.15 -20.38 -15.52
N ALA A 29 -9.06 -19.87 -16.10
CA ALA A 29 -8.89 -19.76 -17.55
C ALA A 29 -8.88 -21.14 -18.23
N VAL A 30 -8.12 -22.09 -17.68
CA VAL A 30 -8.03 -23.45 -18.22
C VAL A 30 -9.34 -24.21 -18.08
N ASN A 31 -10.00 -24.13 -16.92
CA ASN A 31 -11.27 -24.83 -16.70
C ASN A 31 -12.39 -24.28 -17.60
N ALA A 32 -12.45 -22.96 -17.78
CA ALA A 32 -13.44 -22.32 -18.64
C ALA A 32 -13.26 -22.73 -20.11
N SER A 33 -12.01 -22.78 -20.59
CA SER A 33 -11.68 -23.28 -21.92
C SER A 33 -12.07 -24.77 -22.09
N GLY A 34 -11.69 -25.63 -21.13
CA GLY A 34 -12.03 -27.05 -21.16
C GLY A 34 -13.54 -27.35 -21.06
N ALA A 35 -14.31 -26.47 -20.42
CA ALA A 35 -15.77 -26.55 -20.32
C ALA A 35 -16.50 -26.03 -21.58
N GLY A 36 -15.78 -25.57 -22.61
CA GLY A 36 -16.38 -25.01 -23.83
C GLY A 36 -16.98 -23.62 -23.64
N SER A 37 -16.63 -22.91 -22.56
CA SER A 37 -17.05 -21.53 -22.29
C SER A 37 -15.82 -20.65 -22.00
N PRO A 38 -14.90 -20.50 -22.98
CA PRO A 38 -13.62 -19.83 -22.78
C PRO A 38 -13.80 -18.35 -22.39
N ILE A 39 -13.01 -17.91 -21.40
CA ILE A 39 -12.91 -16.50 -20.98
C ILE A 39 -11.82 -15.75 -21.76
N LEU A 40 -10.81 -16.48 -22.24
CA LEU A 40 -9.73 -16.01 -23.10
C LEU A 40 -9.81 -16.76 -24.43
N SER A 41 -9.45 -16.11 -25.55
CA SER A 41 -9.22 -16.81 -26.82
C SER A 41 -8.08 -17.83 -26.69
N GLU A 42 -7.98 -18.76 -27.65
CA GLU A 42 -6.91 -19.77 -27.66
C GLU A 42 -5.51 -19.12 -27.63
N ASP A 43 -5.30 -18.09 -28.45
CA ASP A 43 -4.05 -17.35 -28.50
C ASP A 43 -3.75 -16.61 -27.18
N GLU A 44 -4.76 -15.98 -26.56
CA GLU A 44 -4.61 -15.31 -25.26
C GLU A 44 -4.33 -16.31 -24.14
N LEU A 45 -4.97 -17.48 -24.15
CA LEU A 45 -4.73 -18.53 -23.16
C LEU A 45 -3.32 -19.09 -23.31
N ALA A 46 -2.88 -19.38 -24.53
CA ALA A 46 -1.52 -19.84 -24.80
C ALA A 46 -0.49 -18.80 -24.30
N ARG A 47 -0.72 -17.53 -24.62
CA ARG A 47 0.15 -16.42 -24.19
C ARG A 47 0.15 -16.26 -22.67
N PHE A 48 -1.00 -16.36 -22.02
CA PHE A 48 -1.10 -16.31 -20.57
C PHE A 48 -0.33 -17.47 -19.91
N LEU A 49 -0.46 -18.70 -20.41
CA LEU A 49 0.23 -19.86 -19.85
C LEU A 49 1.76 -19.78 -20.02
N GLU A 50 2.22 -19.20 -21.12
CA GLU A 50 3.64 -18.94 -21.40
C GLU A 50 4.22 -17.87 -20.45
N LEU A 51 3.50 -16.75 -20.27
CA LEU A 51 3.99 -15.61 -19.50
C LEU A 51 3.74 -15.70 -18.00
N ALA A 52 2.70 -16.40 -17.57
CA ALA A 52 2.33 -16.47 -16.16
C ALA A 52 3.45 -17.18 -15.38
N PRO A 53 3.96 -16.57 -14.31
CA PRO A 53 5.04 -17.16 -13.54
C PRO A 53 4.61 -18.49 -12.93
N PRO A 54 5.57 -19.41 -12.71
CA PRO A 54 5.29 -20.66 -12.02
C PRO A 54 4.85 -20.38 -10.56
N PRO A 55 4.27 -21.37 -9.85
CA PRO A 55 4.06 -21.26 -8.40
C PRO A 55 5.37 -20.96 -7.66
N LEU A 56 5.32 -20.33 -6.49
CA LEU A 56 6.53 -19.98 -5.70
C LEU A 56 7.47 -21.17 -5.45
N THR A 57 6.92 -22.36 -5.26
CA THR A 57 7.69 -23.59 -5.03
C THR A 57 8.46 -24.05 -6.27
N GLY A 58 8.06 -23.59 -7.46
CA GLY A 58 8.69 -23.91 -8.74
C GLY A 58 9.67 -22.84 -9.23
N PHE A 59 9.84 -21.72 -8.51
CA PHE A 59 10.85 -20.74 -8.87
C PHE A 59 12.26 -21.30 -8.63
N PRO A 60 13.23 -21.01 -9.52
CA PRO A 60 14.61 -21.46 -9.38
C PRO A 60 15.32 -20.84 -8.17
N ILE A 61 14.84 -19.68 -7.71
CA ILE A 61 15.34 -18.97 -6.54
C ILE A 61 14.28 -19.06 -5.43
N ARG A 62 14.70 -19.42 -4.21
CA ARG A 62 13.84 -19.45 -3.02
C ARG A 62 13.62 -18.02 -2.49
N ILE A 63 12.73 -17.29 -3.14
CA ILE A 63 12.54 -15.85 -2.89
C ILE A 63 11.76 -15.56 -1.61
N ASP A 64 11.00 -16.53 -1.07
CA ASP A 64 10.13 -16.34 0.10
C ASP A 64 10.36 -17.37 1.21
N SER A 65 11.62 -17.74 1.44
CA SER A 65 11.99 -18.79 2.41
C SER A 65 11.59 -18.49 3.87
N ARG A 66 11.23 -17.24 4.20
CA ARG A 66 10.81 -16.80 5.54
C ARG A 66 9.40 -16.19 5.57
N GLY A 67 8.63 -16.27 4.49
CA GLY A 67 7.24 -15.79 4.43
C GLY A 67 7.07 -14.26 4.54
N GLY A 68 8.14 -13.49 4.33
CA GLY A 68 8.15 -12.03 4.45
C GLY A 68 8.36 -11.31 3.12
N SER A 69 8.54 -12.05 2.03
CA SER A 69 8.86 -11.44 0.75
C SER A 69 7.61 -10.91 0.06
N GLY A 70 7.76 -9.76 -0.58
CA GLY A 70 6.69 -9.12 -1.32
C GLY A 70 7.21 -8.03 -2.23
N VAL A 71 6.28 -7.45 -2.97
CA VAL A 71 6.53 -6.35 -3.88
C VAL A 71 5.60 -5.20 -3.57
N ASN A 72 6.02 -3.99 -3.94
CA ASN A 72 5.08 -2.89 -4.02
C ASN A 72 4.30 -3.02 -5.33
N PHE A 73 2.97 -3.09 -5.22
CA PHE A 73 2.09 -3.28 -6.37
C PHE A 73 1.60 -1.97 -6.97
N ARG A 74 1.86 -0.84 -6.32
CA ARG A 74 1.47 0.49 -6.79
C ARG A 74 2.69 1.36 -7.07
N ASN A 75 2.47 2.38 -7.90
CA ASN A 75 3.49 3.36 -8.21
C ASN A 75 3.69 4.30 -7.01
N GLU A 76 4.88 4.32 -6.45
CA GLU A 76 5.25 5.21 -5.34
C GLU A 76 5.88 6.52 -5.83
N TYR A 77 5.80 6.87 -7.11
CA TYR A 77 6.37 8.11 -7.64
C TYR A 77 5.28 9.14 -7.92
N ASP A 78 5.61 10.41 -7.70
CA ASP A 78 4.76 11.53 -8.09
C ASP A 78 4.86 11.76 -9.61
N GLU A 79 3.76 12.13 -10.26
CA GLU A 79 3.78 12.44 -11.70
C GLU A 79 4.67 13.65 -12.04
N LYS A 80 4.84 14.57 -11.08
CA LYS A 80 5.65 15.79 -11.22
C LYS A 80 7.11 15.58 -10.82
N ASP A 81 7.39 14.57 -10.00
CA ASP A 81 8.76 14.13 -9.67
C ASP A 81 8.88 12.61 -9.87
N PRO A 82 9.22 12.16 -11.09
CA PRO A 82 9.36 10.75 -11.40
C PRO A 82 10.68 10.14 -10.89
N THR A 83 11.51 10.90 -10.18
CA THR A 83 12.85 10.46 -9.74
C THR A 83 12.92 10.12 -8.27
N THR A 84 12.07 10.74 -7.45
CA THR A 84 12.04 10.52 -6.00
C THR A 84 10.81 9.69 -5.61
N PRO A 85 11.01 8.47 -5.06
CA PRO A 85 9.91 7.74 -4.46
C PRO A 85 9.30 8.52 -3.28
N LEU A 86 7.97 8.54 -3.18
CA LEU A 86 7.17 9.29 -2.20
C LEU A 86 7.51 8.94 -0.75
N GLN A 87 7.98 7.72 -0.47
CA GLN A 87 8.51 7.34 0.85
C GLN A 87 9.81 8.05 1.23
N PHE A 88 10.48 8.75 0.31
CA PHE A 88 11.64 9.59 0.60
C PHE A 88 11.32 11.08 0.51
N VAL A 89 10.09 11.44 0.10
CA VAL A 89 9.63 12.82 0.09
C VAL A 89 9.23 13.20 1.50
N TYR A 90 9.84 14.28 2.01
CA TYR A 90 9.46 14.85 3.29
C TYR A 90 8.16 15.64 3.14
N GLU A 91 7.15 15.25 3.91
CA GLU A 91 5.90 15.99 4.10
C GLU A 91 5.76 16.27 5.60
N ALA A 92 5.72 17.56 5.96
CA ALA A 92 5.44 17.97 7.31
C ALA A 92 3.96 17.70 7.65
N ALA A 93 3.64 17.63 8.93
CA ALA A 93 2.24 17.57 9.34
C ALA A 93 1.67 18.99 9.36
N ASP A 94 0.49 19.18 8.77
CA ASP A 94 -0.20 20.47 8.77
C ASP A 94 -0.49 20.96 10.19
N CYS A 95 -0.87 20.04 11.08
CA CYS A 95 -1.12 20.30 12.49
C CYS A 95 -0.33 19.31 13.35
N ARG A 96 0.50 19.82 14.26
CA ARG A 96 1.18 19.01 15.27
C ARG A 96 0.53 19.23 16.62
N LEU A 97 0.42 18.18 17.41
CA LEU A 97 -0.08 18.20 18.79
C LEU A 97 0.96 17.58 19.72
N PHE A 98 1.05 18.09 20.95
CA PHE A 98 1.84 17.43 21.99
C PHE A 98 1.07 16.26 22.57
N TRP A 99 1.78 15.16 22.83
CA TRP A 99 1.22 14.05 23.61
C TRP A 99 0.95 14.49 25.04
N THR A 100 -0.24 14.20 25.52
CA THR A 100 -0.61 14.37 26.93
C THR A 100 -0.49 13.05 27.69
N ALA A 101 -0.45 13.11 29.02
CA ALA A 101 -0.48 11.90 29.85
C ALA A 101 -1.76 11.07 29.59
N GLU A 102 -2.89 11.73 29.31
CA GLU A 102 -4.14 11.08 28.95
C GLU A 102 -3.99 10.28 27.64
N ASN A 103 -3.37 10.86 26.61
CA ASN A 103 -3.13 10.16 25.35
C ASN A 103 -2.30 8.88 25.51
N TYR A 104 -1.39 8.85 26.48
CA TYR A 104 -0.61 7.66 26.79
C TYR A 104 -1.42 6.57 27.49
N VAL A 105 -2.30 6.94 28.41
CA VAL A 105 -3.11 5.98 29.18
C VAL A 105 -4.31 5.50 28.36
N PHE A 106 -4.89 6.39 27.56
CA PHE A 106 -6.09 6.19 26.74
C PHE A 106 -5.78 6.55 25.28
N PRO A 107 -5.26 5.60 24.48
CA PRO A 107 -4.85 5.86 23.10
C PRO A 107 -5.94 6.48 22.22
N GLU A 108 -7.21 6.18 22.47
CA GLU A 108 -8.36 6.74 21.77
C GLU A 108 -8.48 8.26 21.93
N SER A 109 -8.02 8.81 23.06
CA SER A 109 -8.06 10.26 23.30
C SER A 109 -7.15 11.03 22.32
N SER A 110 -6.15 10.37 21.71
CA SER A 110 -5.33 11.00 20.66
C SER A 110 -6.15 11.33 19.41
N TRP A 111 -7.12 10.49 19.06
CA TRP A 111 -8.03 10.74 17.94
C TRP A 111 -9.03 11.84 18.25
N VAL A 112 -9.50 11.94 19.49
CA VAL A 112 -10.37 13.03 19.94
C VAL A 112 -9.61 14.36 19.86
N ALA A 113 -8.39 14.41 20.41
CA ALA A 113 -7.56 15.62 20.34
C ALA A 113 -7.24 16.05 18.90
N ALA A 114 -6.97 15.09 18.01
CA ALA A 114 -6.77 15.38 16.58
C ALA A 114 -8.05 15.93 15.92
N ALA A 115 -9.22 15.36 16.24
CA ALA A 115 -10.50 15.85 15.72
C ALA A 115 -10.82 17.25 16.24
N ASP A 116 -10.58 17.51 17.52
CA ASP A 116 -10.80 18.83 18.13
C ASP A 116 -9.88 19.90 17.53
N ALA A 117 -8.63 19.55 17.20
CA ALA A 117 -7.70 20.48 16.57
C ALA A 117 -8.00 20.74 15.09
N MET A 118 -8.54 19.75 14.38
CA MET A 118 -8.85 19.86 12.95
C MET A 118 -10.23 20.49 12.68
N PHE A 119 -11.22 20.17 13.52
CA PHE A 119 -12.63 20.49 13.28
C PHE A 119 -13.29 21.30 14.41
N GLY A 120 -12.61 21.43 15.56
CA GLY A 120 -13.09 22.19 16.71
C GLY A 120 -12.27 23.46 16.95
N ASP A 121 -12.25 23.89 18.20
CA ASP A 121 -11.60 25.14 18.62
C ASP A 121 -10.19 24.93 19.23
N ALA A 122 -9.68 23.69 19.22
CA ALA A 122 -8.36 23.41 19.77
C ALA A 122 -7.24 23.88 18.82
N SER A 123 -6.14 24.37 19.37
CA SER A 123 -5.03 24.90 18.58
C SER A 123 -3.92 23.87 18.35
N CYS A 124 -3.30 23.92 17.18
CA CYS A 124 -2.05 23.21 16.89
C CYS A 124 -0.88 23.84 17.66
N VAL A 125 0.23 23.10 17.78
CA VAL A 125 1.49 23.66 18.27
C VAL A 125 1.96 24.77 17.32
N GLU A 126 2.50 25.84 17.89
CA GLU A 126 3.14 26.94 17.16
C GLU A 126 4.15 26.42 16.12
N GLU A 127 4.28 27.14 15.00
CA GLU A 127 5.12 26.76 13.84
C GLU A 127 4.71 25.45 13.13
N SER A 128 3.48 24.95 13.32
CA SER A 128 2.96 23.89 12.43
C SER A 128 2.71 24.45 11.02
N ASP A 129 3.06 23.68 9.98
CA ASP A 129 3.07 24.16 8.58
C ASP A 129 1.69 24.60 8.06
N GLY A 130 0.60 24.21 8.72
CA GLY A 130 -0.77 24.66 8.42
C GLY A 130 -1.20 25.97 9.10
N HIS A 131 -0.39 26.55 9.98
CA HIS A 131 -0.67 27.85 10.60
C HIS A 131 -0.11 28.98 9.73
N HIS A 132 -0.78 29.27 8.61
CA HIS A 132 -0.61 30.57 7.97
C HIS A 132 -1.19 31.62 8.91
N ILE A 133 -0.30 32.31 9.64
CA ILE A 133 -0.63 33.60 10.24
C ILE A 133 -0.98 34.52 9.07
N THR A 134 -2.28 34.65 8.77
CA THR A 134 -2.74 35.76 7.95
C THR A 134 -2.48 37.04 8.76
N PRO A 135 -1.80 38.04 8.18
CA PRO A 135 -1.54 39.30 8.86
C PRO A 135 -2.83 40.06 9.19
#